data_AF-A0A8S2WN98-F1
#
_entry.id   AF-A0A8S2WN98-F1
#
_cell.length_a   1.000
_cell.length_b   1.000
_cell.length_c   1.000
_cell.angle_alpha   90.00
_cell.angle_beta   90.00
_cell.angle_gamma   90.00
#
_symmetry.space_group_name_H-M   'P 1'
#
loop_
_entity.id
_entity.type
_entity.pdbx_description
1 polymer ?
#
loop_
_entity_poly.entity_id
_entity_poly.type
_entity_poly.pdbx_seq_one_letter_code
_entity_poly.pdbx_strand_id
1 'polypeptide(L)'
;MSFTSQVPTFLKANEAYVAQFNKGHLALPPTHKVAIVACMDARIDPAKILGLEEGDAHVIRNAGGMVTFKDADLQDKLKKELHSTADHMSLY
;
A
#
# COMPACT_ATOMS: atom_id res chain seq x y z
N MET A 1 3.97 -8.60 32.22
CA MET A 1 4.78 -7.93 31.18
C MET A 1 4.22 -6.52 31.02
N SER A 2 5.05 -5.49 31.14
CA SER A 2 4.60 -4.11 30.88
C SER A 2 4.80 -3.81 29.39
N PHE A 3 3.76 -3.31 28.73
CA PHE A 3 3.83 -2.88 27.33
C PHE A 3 4.26 -1.42 27.27
N THR A 4 5.44 -1.15 26.73
CA THR A 4 5.87 0.21 26.41
C THR A 4 5.38 0.57 25.01
N SER A 5 4.87 1.80 24.85
CA SER A 5 4.45 2.31 23.54
C SER A 5 5.64 2.50 22.61
N GLN A 6 5.51 2.03 21.36
CA GLN A 6 6.50 2.23 20.30
C GLN A 6 6.26 3.52 19.48
N VAL A 7 5.19 4.27 19.77
CA VAL A 7 4.85 5.51 19.06
C VAL A 7 6.02 6.50 19.02
N PRO A 8 6.75 6.77 20.13
CA PRO A 8 7.89 7.69 20.09
C PRO A 8 9.00 7.26 19.11
N THR A 9 9.25 5.96 19.00
CA THR A 9 10.23 5.41 18.05
C THR A 9 9.80 5.65 16.60
N PHE A 10 8.51 5.48 16.29
CA PHE A 10 7.98 5.73 14.95
C PHE A 10 8.03 7.21 14.58
N LEU A 11 7.76 8.11 15.52
CA LEU A 11 7.87 9.55 15.29
C LEU A 11 9.30 9.96 14.91
N LYS A 12 10.30 9.45 15.66
CA LYS A 12 11.71 9.70 15.36
C LYS A 12 12.13 9.16 13.99
N ALA A 13 11.65 7.97 13.61
CA ALA A 13 11.91 7.42 12.28
C ALA A 13 11.27 8.26 11.16
N ASN A 14 10.05 8.76 11.39
CA ASN A 14 9.36 9.64 10.46
C ASN A 14 10.10 10.99 10.26
N GLU A 15 10.64 11.59 11.32
CA GLU A 15 11.45 12.81 11.22
C GLU A 15 12.64 12.62 10.27
N ALA A 16 13.36 11.49 10.40
CA ALA A 16 14.47 11.16 9.52
C ALA A 16 14.03 10.93 8.07
N TYR A 17 12.88 10.28 7.86
CA TYR A 17 12.29 10.08 6.53
C TYR A 17 11.93 11.41 5.86
N VAL A 18 11.20 12.28 6.57
CA VAL A 18 10.77 13.59 6.04
C VAL A 18 11.95 14.47 5.65
N ALA A 19 13.04 14.45 6.42
CA ALA A 19 14.25 15.23 6.12
C ALA A 19 14.90 14.87 4.78
N GLN A 20 14.66 13.67 4.26
CA GLN A 20 15.24 13.17 3.00
C GLN A 20 14.20 13.05 1.88
N PHE A 21 12.90 13.21 2.19
CA PHE A 21 11.83 13.03 1.23
C PHE A 21 11.82 14.13 0.17
N ASN A 22 12.00 13.75 -1.10
CA ASN A 22 12.04 14.67 -2.26
C ASN A 22 11.03 14.32 -3.36
N LYS A 23 10.12 13.38 -3.11
CA LYS A 23 9.20 12.81 -4.11
C LYS A 23 7.79 13.43 -4.11
N GLY A 24 7.63 14.62 -3.53
CA GLY A 24 6.34 15.32 -3.48
C GLY A 24 5.80 15.79 -4.84
N HIS A 25 6.62 15.72 -5.89
CA HIS A 25 6.26 16.10 -7.26
C HIS A 25 5.68 14.94 -8.09
N LEU A 26 5.66 13.71 -7.56
CA LEU A 26 5.12 12.56 -8.25
C LEU A 26 3.63 12.73 -8.55
N ALA A 27 3.19 12.24 -9.69
CA ALA A 27 1.79 12.31 -10.11
C ALA A 27 0.90 11.43 -9.21
N LEU A 28 -0.38 11.79 -9.09
CA LEU A 28 -1.36 11.00 -8.34
C LEU A 28 -1.57 9.59 -8.92
N PRO A 29 -1.74 9.40 -10.25
CA PRO A 29 -1.89 8.07 -10.82
C PRO A 29 -0.56 7.31 -10.79
N PRO A 30 -0.57 6.00 -10.44
CA PRO A 30 0.65 5.21 -10.35
C PRO A 30 1.26 4.95 -11.73
N THR A 31 2.59 5.00 -11.83
CA THR A 31 3.35 4.87 -13.08
C THR A 31 3.02 3.57 -13.82
N HIS A 32 2.92 2.46 -13.09
CA HIS A 32 2.65 1.15 -13.69
C HIS A 32 1.16 0.82 -13.83
N LYS A 33 0.26 1.68 -13.35
CA LYS A 33 -1.20 1.47 -13.41
C LYS A 33 -1.65 0.13 -12.81
N VAL A 34 -1.01 -0.27 -11.72
CA VAL A 34 -1.33 -1.51 -10.99
C VAL A 34 -1.71 -1.22 -9.55
N ALA A 35 -2.60 -2.08 -9.01
CA ALA A 35 -2.92 -2.14 -7.59
C ALA A 35 -2.54 -3.52 -7.04
N ILE A 36 -1.86 -3.53 -5.90
CA ILE A 36 -1.40 -4.73 -5.19
C ILE A 36 -2.21 -4.84 -3.91
N VAL A 37 -2.85 -5.99 -3.70
CA VAL A 37 -3.52 -6.32 -2.44
C VAL A 37 -2.69 -7.38 -1.72
N ALA A 38 -2.31 -7.11 -0.47
CA ALA A 38 -1.44 -7.98 0.31
C ALA A 38 -1.88 -8.10 1.78
N CYS A 39 -1.38 -9.12 2.49
CA CYS A 39 -1.67 -9.28 3.91
C CYS A 39 -0.96 -8.22 4.78
N MET A 40 -1.54 -7.88 5.92
CA MET A 40 -0.94 -7.05 6.97
C MET A 40 0.15 -7.78 7.78
N ASP A 41 0.49 -9.03 7.43
CA ASP A 41 1.58 -9.78 8.05
C ASP A 41 2.88 -8.95 8.06
N ALA A 42 3.44 -8.75 9.25
CA ALA A 42 4.60 -7.90 9.47
C ALA A 42 5.88 -8.38 8.74
N ARG A 43 5.89 -9.63 8.27
CA ARG A 43 6.99 -10.22 7.51
C ARG A 43 6.93 -9.87 6.02
N ILE A 44 5.81 -9.34 5.54
CA ILE A 44 5.58 -9.02 4.13
C ILE A 44 5.78 -7.52 3.92
N ASP A 45 6.75 -7.18 3.08
CA ASP A 45 7.00 -5.82 2.57
C ASP A 45 6.81 -5.82 1.05
N PRO A 46 5.61 -5.45 0.56
CA PRO A 46 5.30 -5.54 -0.87
C PRO A 46 6.26 -4.74 -1.76
N ALA A 47 6.68 -3.54 -1.32
CA ALA A 47 7.57 -2.69 -2.09
C ALA A 47 8.95 -3.35 -2.27
N LYS A 48 9.51 -3.91 -1.19
CA LYS A 48 10.78 -4.63 -1.28
C LYS A 48 10.70 -5.92 -2.08
N ILE A 49 9.64 -6.71 -1.91
CA ILE A 49 9.48 -8.01 -2.58
C ILE A 49 9.36 -7.83 -4.10
N LEU A 50 8.63 -6.79 -4.53
CA LEU A 50 8.32 -6.54 -5.93
C LEU A 50 9.26 -5.51 -6.60
N GLY A 51 10.18 -4.91 -5.84
CA GLY A 51 11.12 -3.91 -6.35
C GLY A 51 10.46 -2.60 -6.75
N LEU A 52 9.43 -2.17 -6.00
CA LEU A 52 8.69 -0.94 -6.27
C LEU A 52 9.39 0.28 -5.68
N GLU A 53 9.33 1.38 -6.41
CA GLU A 53 9.63 2.72 -5.93
C GLU A 53 8.34 3.50 -5.63
N GLU A 54 8.44 4.59 -4.88
CA GLU A 54 7.30 5.47 -4.61
C GLU A 54 6.69 5.99 -5.92
N GLY A 55 5.37 5.83 -6.05
CA GLY A 55 4.62 6.21 -7.25
C GLY A 55 4.39 5.07 -8.26
N ASP A 56 5.03 3.91 -8.10
CA ASP A 56 4.89 2.82 -9.09
C ASP A 56 3.53 2.14 -9.08
N ALA A 57 2.97 1.92 -7.89
CA ALA A 57 1.77 1.13 -7.69
C ALA A 57 0.94 1.61 -6.49
N HIS A 58 -0.36 1.33 -6.51
CA HIS A 58 -1.17 1.36 -5.30
C HIS A 58 -0.95 0.08 -4.49
N VAL A 59 -0.71 0.19 -3.18
CA VAL A 59 -0.52 -0.96 -2.28
C VAL A 59 -1.58 -0.90 -1.18
N ILE A 60 -2.46 -1.90 -1.17
CA ILE A 60 -3.55 -2.04 -0.21
C ILE A 60 -3.23 -3.24 0.69
N ARG A 61 -3.27 -3.05 2.00
CA ARG A 61 -2.95 -4.12 2.96
C ARG A 61 -4.09 -4.35 3.95
N ASN A 62 -4.53 -5.60 4.09
CA ASN A 62 -5.58 -5.99 5.04
C ASN A 62 -5.29 -7.35 5.71
N ALA A 63 -6.14 -7.77 6.64
CA ALA A 63 -6.04 -9.09 7.25
C ALA A 63 -6.31 -10.18 6.20
N GLY A 64 -5.29 -11.01 5.93
CA GLY A 64 -5.38 -12.13 5.00
C GLY A 64 -5.13 -11.78 3.53
N GLY A 65 -4.96 -10.51 3.16
CA GLY A 65 -4.74 -10.11 1.76
C GLY A 65 -5.94 -10.39 0.85
N MET A 66 -7.12 -10.58 1.43
CA MET A 66 -8.30 -11.02 0.70
C MET A 66 -9.08 -9.83 0.18
N VAL A 67 -9.53 -9.92 -1.06
CA VAL A 67 -10.54 -9.02 -1.60
C VAL A 67 -11.89 -9.73 -1.51
N THR A 68 -12.74 -9.26 -0.60
CA THR A 68 -14.10 -9.79 -0.51
C THR A 68 -15.03 -8.92 -1.35
N PHE A 69 -15.73 -9.54 -2.31
CA PHE A 69 -16.62 -8.85 -3.24
C PHE A 69 -17.89 -8.26 -2.60
N LYS A 70 -18.05 -8.35 -1.27
CA LYS A 70 -19.14 -7.71 -0.54
C LYS A 70 -18.87 -6.24 -0.22
N ASP A 71 -17.63 -5.80 -0.40
CA ASP A 71 -17.21 -4.44 -0.09
C ASP A 71 -17.34 -3.56 -1.35
N ALA A 72 -18.56 -3.09 -1.62
CA ALA A 72 -18.88 -2.27 -2.79
C ALA A 72 -17.98 -1.01 -2.86
N ASP A 73 -17.58 -0.47 -1.71
CA ASP A 73 -16.71 0.69 -1.58
C ASP A 73 -15.28 0.41 -2.10
N LEU A 74 -14.76 -0.80 -1.86
CA LEU A 74 -13.45 -1.19 -2.37
C LEU A 74 -13.48 -1.41 -3.88
N GLN A 75 -14.56 -2.00 -4.40
CA GLN A 75 -14.73 -2.16 -5.85
C GLN A 75 -14.85 -0.82 -6.56
N ASP A 76 -15.61 0.12 -6.01
CA ASP A 76 -15.81 1.44 -6.61
C ASP A 76 -14.53 2.27 -6.60
N LYS A 77 -13.72 2.18 -5.53
CA LYS A 77 -12.40 2.82 -5.48
C LYS A 77 -11.45 2.21 -6.50
N LEU A 78 -11.33 0.88 -6.54
CA LEU A 78 -10.47 0.19 -7.51
C LEU A 78 -10.87 0.51 -8.95
N LYS A 79 -12.17 0.52 -9.27
CA LYS A 79 -12.68 0.86 -10.62
C LYS A 79 -12.40 2.32 -11.00
N LYS A 80 -12.56 3.25 -10.06
CA LYS A 80 -12.28 4.68 -10.29
C LYS A 80 -10.78 4.95 -10.48
N GLU A 81 -9.93 4.29 -9.71
CA GLU A 81 -8.47 4.49 -9.76
C GLU A 81 -7.83 3.80 -10.97
N LEU A 82 -8.29 2.59 -11.33
CA LEU A 82 -7.70 1.79 -12.40
C LEU A 82 -8.29 2.05 -13.80
N HIS A 83 -9.31 2.90 -13.92
CA HIS A 83 -9.93 3.36 -15.18
C HIS A 83 -10.48 2.29 -16.16
N SER A 84 -10.30 0.99 -15.95
CA SER A 84 -11.13 -0.10 -16.47
C SER A 84 -10.63 -1.47 -16.02
N THR A 85 -11.56 -2.36 -15.65
CA THR A 85 -11.42 -3.83 -15.50
C THR A 85 -10.26 -4.32 -14.63
N ALA A 86 -10.49 -4.32 -13.32
CA ALA A 86 -9.71 -5.12 -12.36
C ALA A 86 -10.02 -6.63 -12.50
N ASP A 87 -9.93 -7.17 -13.72
CA ASP A 87 -10.26 -8.58 -14.02
C ASP A 87 -9.07 -9.53 -13.79
N HIS A 88 -7.90 -8.99 -13.47
CA HIS A 88 -6.71 -9.78 -13.11
C HIS A 88 -6.27 -9.52 -11.68
N MET A 89 -7.15 -9.89 -10.75
CA MET A 89 -6.81 -9.98 -9.34
C MET A 89 -6.27 -11.39 -9.05
N SER A 90 -4.96 -11.57 -9.21
CA SER A 90 -4.30 -12.81 -8.79
C SER A 90 -4.26 -12.84 -7.27
N LEU A 91 -5.24 -13.52 -6.67
CA LEU A 91 -5.18 -13.95 -5.28
C LEU A 91 -4.21 -15.15 -5.23
N TYR A 92 -3.03 -14.95 -4.65
CA TYR A 92 -2.25 -16.05 -4.08
C TYR A 92 -2.56 -16.13 -2.59
#